data_AF-A0A8H8JAY9-F1
#
_entry.id   AF-A0A8H8JAY9-F1
#
_cell.length_a   1.000
_cell.length_b   1.000
_cell.length_c   1.000
_cell.angle_alpha   90.00
_cell.angle_beta   90.00
_cell.angle_gamma   90.00
#
_symmetry.space_group_name_H-M   'P 1'
#
loop_
_entity.id
_entity.type
_entity.pdbx_description
1 polymer ?
#
loop_
_entity_poly.entity_id
_entity_poly.type
_entity_poly.pdbx_seq_one_letter_code
_entity_poly.pdbx_strand_id
1 'polypeptide(L)'
;MSPNRVPSNCGHTYAIPGTLGSDALCTPFQPGPNNPQVLHLIGAGLVVLIPNDDTHSELLRALHSDRNASKYIFVEQDFLAKYFKGRIKYLGYEYNAVKPMRECHKDLWRDEGVRNVHYVLKDKPWSIPEGSGTLEAQFRVVHGWWWDEWRRLGSEFGGKSWWRLVARLAAQPLSSHPMITHKL
;
A
#
# COMPACT_ATOMS: atom_id res chain seq x y z
N MET A 1 -5.12 5.17 -5.42
CA MET A 1 -6.04 4.28 -6.17
C MET A 1 -6.50 5.01 -7.42
N SER A 2 -6.50 4.34 -8.58
CA SER A 2 -7.11 4.89 -9.80
C SER A 2 -8.57 5.24 -9.49
N PRO A 3 -9.09 6.41 -9.91
CA PRO A 3 -10.47 6.82 -9.63
C PRO A 3 -11.53 5.83 -10.16
N ASN A 4 -11.15 4.94 -11.07
CA ASN A 4 -12.04 3.93 -11.64
C ASN A 4 -11.98 2.56 -10.95
N ARG A 5 -11.17 2.37 -9.89
CA ARG A 5 -11.07 1.07 -9.20
C ARG A 5 -12.16 0.97 -8.13
N VAL A 6 -13.24 0.27 -8.46
CA VAL A 6 -14.37 -0.06 -7.58
C VAL A 6 -14.33 -1.55 -7.22
N PRO A 7 -15.08 -2.00 -6.19
CA PRO A 7 -15.09 -3.43 -5.86
C PRO A 7 -15.34 -4.32 -7.08
N SER A 8 -16.31 -4.00 -7.95
CA SER A 8 -16.63 -4.84 -9.13
C SER A 8 -15.54 -4.99 -10.19
N ASN A 9 -14.50 -4.14 -10.22
CA ASN A 9 -13.39 -4.23 -11.20
C ASN A 9 -12.01 -4.31 -10.54
N CYS A 10 -11.99 -4.59 -9.24
CA CYS A 10 -10.78 -4.79 -8.46
C CYS A 10 -10.27 -6.23 -8.65
N GLY A 11 -8.95 -6.41 -8.74
CA GLY A 11 -8.33 -7.74 -8.80
C GLY A 11 -8.67 -8.64 -7.60
N HIS A 12 -8.92 -8.05 -6.44
CA HIS A 12 -9.31 -8.79 -5.22
C HIS A 12 -10.69 -9.44 -5.31
N THR A 13 -11.56 -8.96 -6.19
CA THR A 13 -12.90 -9.55 -6.42
C THR A 13 -12.82 -10.94 -7.05
N TYR A 14 -11.74 -11.21 -7.77
CA TYR A 14 -11.49 -12.49 -8.41
C TYR A 14 -10.55 -13.38 -7.59
N ALA A 15 -10.13 -12.93 -6.40
CA ALA A 15 -9.32 -13.74 -5.50
C ALA A 15 -10.19 -14.82 -4.84
N ILE A 16 -9.61 -16.00 -4.64
CA ILE A 16 -10.29 -17.11 -3.98
C ILE A 16 -9.91 -17.08 -2.51
N PRO A 17 -10.86 -16.96 -1.56
CA PRO A 17 -10.55 -17.01 -0.13
C PRO A 17 -9.77 -18.28 0.24
N GLY A 18 -8.82 -18.14 1.16
CA GLY A 18 -8.09 -19.27 1.73
C GLY A 18 -9.03 -20.21 2.49
N THR A 19 -8.71 -21.50 2.50
CA THR A 19 -9.44 -22.49 3.30
C THR A 19 -9.07 -22.34 4.78
N LEU A 20 -9.96 -22.78 5.68
CA LEU A 20 -9.68 -22.77 7.12
C LEU A 20 -8.38 -23.52 7.42
N GLY A 21 -7.48 -22.90 8.20
CA GLY A 21 -6.16 -23.46 8.54
C GLY A 21 -5.06 -23.21 7.50
N SER A 22 -5.36 -22.59 6.35
CA SER A 22 -4.34 -22.10 5.41
C SER A 22 -3.58 -20.91 6.00
N ASP A 23 -2.26 -20.88 5.79
CA ASP A 23 -1.42 -19.72 6.13
C ASP A 23 -1.66 -18.52 5.19
N ALA A 24 -2.02 -18.79 3.93
CA ALA A 24 -2.41 -17.77 2.96
C ALA A 24 -3.89 -17.41 3.15
N LEU A 25 -4.20 -16.11 3.16
CA LEU A 25 -5.58 -15.62 3.31
C LEU A 25 -6.37 -15.70 2.01
N CYS A 26 -5.70 -15.70 0.87
CA CYS A 26 -6.32 -15.95 -0.41
C CYS A 26 -5.35 -16.49 -1.45
N THR A 27 -5.91 -17.10 -2.50
CA THR A 27 -5.23 -17.25 -3.77
C THR A 27 -5.51 -16.00 -4.62
N PRO A 28 -4.51 -15.16 -4.90
CA PRO A 28 -4.69 -13.95 -5.68
C PRO A 28 -4.98 -14.27 -7.15
N PHE A 29 -5.89 -13.50 -7.75
CA PHE A 29 -6.16 -13.59 -9.18
C PHE A 29 -4.92 -13.28 -10.01
N GLN A 30 -4.64 -14.11 -11.01
CA GLN A 30 -3.56 -13.91 -11.98
C GLN A 30 -4.19 -13.56 -13.34
N PRO A 31 -4.13 -12.29 -13.78
CA PRO A 31 -4.76 -11.88 -15.03
C PRO A 31 -4.06 -12.51 -16.24
N GLY A 32 -4.84 -13.12 -17.11
CA GLY A 32 -4.39 -13.54 -18.44
C GLY A 32 -4.23 -12.36 -19.40
N PRO A 33 -3.61 -12.58 -20.59
CA PRO A 33 -3.32 -11.51 -21.55
C PRO A 33 -4.54 -10.72 -22.02
N ASN A 34 -5.71 -11.38 -22.07
CA ASN A 34 -6.97 -10.82 -22.58
C ASN A 34 -7.81 -10.14 -21.49
N ASN A 35 -7.39 -10.18 -20.23
CA ASN A 35 -8.13 -9.50 -19.17
C ASN A 35 -8.00 -7.96 -19.28
N PRO A 36 -9.03 -7.20 -18.86
CA PRO A 36 -8.99 -5.74 -18.86
C PRO A 36 -7.76 -5.15 -18.15
N GLN A 37 -7.23 -4.04 -18.67
CA GLN A 37 -6.01 -3.40 -18.16
C GLN A 37 -6.06 -3.07 -16.66
N VAL A 38 -7.24 -2.76 -16.11
CA VAL A 38 -7.41 -2.47 -14.67
C VAL A 38 -7.00 -3.64 -13.76
N LEU A 39 -7.12 -4.88 -14.25
CA LEU A 39 -6.72 -6.09 -13.52
C LEU A 39 -5.21 -6.35 -13.59
N HIS A 40 -4.51 -5.70 -14.53
CA HIS A 40 -3.05 -5.76 -14.64
C HIS A 40 -2.33 -4.71 -13.78
N LEU A 41 -3.06 -3.84 -13.07
CA LEU A 41 -2.46 -2.83 -12.20
C LEU A 41 -1.96 -3.45 -10.89
N ILE A 42 -0.74 -3.11 -10.48
CA ILE A 42 -0.17 -3.52 -9.19
C ILE A 42 -0.49 -2.50 -8.10
N GLY A 43 -0.30 -2.85 -6.83
CA GLY A 43 -0.11 -1.88 -5.76
C GLY A 43 1.36 -1.90 -5.39
N ALA A 44 2.10 -0.80 -5.60
CA ALA A 44 3.56 -0.83 -5.44
C ALA A 44 4.05 -0.53 -4.01
N GLY A 45 3.14 -0.52 -3.02
CA GLY A 45 3.50 -0.49 -1.60
C GLY A 45 4.28 -1.72 -1.11
N LEU A 46 4.20 -2.85 -1.80
CA LEU A 46 5.10 -3.99 -1.64
C LEU A 46 5.26 -4.70 -2.98
N VAL A 47 6.51 -4.92 -3.37
CA VAL A 47 6.92 -5.73 -4.51
C VAL A 47 8.12 -6.58 -4.11
N VAL A 48 8.25 -7.76 -4.71
CA VAL A 48 9.42 -8.62 -4.54
C VAL A 48 10.17 -8.63 -5.86
N LEU A 49 11.42 -8.18 -5.84
CA LEU A 49 12.27 -8.01 -7.02
C LEU A 49 13.60 -8.72 -6.81
N ILE A 50 14.21 -9.17 -7.91
CA ILE A 50 15.58 -9.68 -7.93
C ILE A 50 16.45 -8.55 -8.53
N PRO A 51 17.41 -8.00 -7.77
CA PRO A 51 18.32 -6.99 -8.30
C PRO A 51 19.11 -7.50 -9.51
N ASN A 52 19.17 -6.71 -10.57
CA ASN A 52 19.88 -7.04 -11.80
C ASN A 52 20.21 -5.75 -12.57
N ASP A 53 21.49 -5.58 -12.92
CA ASP A 53 22.00 -4.34 -13.51
C ASP A 53 21.45 -4.07 -14.91
N ASP A 54 21.25 -5.13 -15.71
CA ASP A 54 20.67 -5.00 -17.06
C ASP A 54 19.22 -4.53 -16.98
N THR A 55 18.41 -5.17 -16.12
CA THR A 55 17.03 -4.82 -15.86
C THR A 55 16.91 -3.39 -15.32
N HIS A 56 17.80 -2.98 -14.42
CA HIS A 56 17.85 -1.61 -13.91
C HIS A 56 18.15 -0.60 -15.03
N SER A 57 19.15 -0.89 -15.87
CA SER A 57 19.52 -0.03 -17.00
C SER A 57 18.42 0.05 -18.06
N GLU A 58 17.70 -1.05 -18.29
CA GLU A 58 16.51 -1.07 -19.16
C GLU A 58 15.34 -0.28 -18.58
N LEU A 59 15.06 -0.41 -17.27
CA LEU A 59 14.03 0.37 -16.58
C LEU A 59 14.30 1.88 -16.70
N LEU A 60 15.54 2.32 -16.46
CA LEU A 60 15.92 3.72 -16.60
C LEU A 60 15.75 4.23 -18.03
N ARG A 61 16.21 3.45 -19.02
CA ARG A 61 16.01 3.80 -20.45
C ARG A 61 14.54 3.87 -20.82
N ALA A 62 13.73 2.91 -20.36
CA ALA A 62 12.30 2.87 -20.60
C ALA A 62 11.59 4.06 -19.97
N LEU A 63 11.96 4.44 -18.74
CA LEU A 63 11.40 5.59 -18.03
C LEU A 63 11.73 6.90 -18.77
N HIS A 64 12.99 7.12 -19.14
CA HIS A 64 13.41 8.32 -19.87
C HIS A 64 12.77 8.46 -21.26
N SER A 65 12.42 7.33 -21.88
CA SER A 65 11.81 7.30 -23.22
C SER A 65 10.27 7.33 -23.18
N ASP A 66 9.66 7.25 -22.00
CA ASP A 66 8.21 7.17 -21.87
C ASP A 66 7.55 8.55 -22.01
N ARG A 67 7.02 8.81 -23.20
CA ARG A 67 6.27 10.04 -23.51
C ARG A 67 4.99 10.22 -22.69
N ASN A 68 4.54 9.20 -21.98
CA ASN A 68 3.37 9.25 -21.11
C ASN A 68 3.72 9.25 -19.61
N ALA A 69 5.00 9.30 -19.23
CA ALA A 69 5.40 9.30 -17.82
C ALA A 69 4.70 10.41 -17.01
N SER A 70 4.53 11.59 -17.60
CA SER A 70 3.83 12.73 -16.99
C SER A 70 2.32 12.54 -16.80
N LYS A 71 1.72 11.52 -17.42
CA LYS A 71 0.29 11.20 -17.32
C LYS A 71 -0.01 10.15 -16.26
N TYR A 72 1.02 9.55 -15.66
CA TYR A 72 0.81 8.58 -14.59
C TYR A 72 0.29 9.25 -13.34
N ILE A 73 -0.74 8.64 -12.74
CA ILE A 73 -1.30 9.12 -11.48
C ILE A 73 -0.41 8.63 -10.34
N PHE A 74 0.08 7.40 -10.45
CA PHE A 74 1.04 6.80 -9.52
C PHE A 74 2.23 6.34 -10.33
N VAL A 75 3.22 7.23 -10.49
CA VAL A 75 4.31 7.06 -11.46
C VAL A 75 5.02 5.72 -11.28
N GLU A 76 5.40 5.33 -10.06
CA GLU A 76 6.10 4.04 -9.86
C GLU A 76 5.18 2.86 -10.17
N GLN A 77 3.96 2.88 -9.66
CA GLN A 77 2.99 1.81 -9.84
C GLN A 77 2.61 1.60 -11.32
N ASP A 78 2.26 2.67 -12.02
CA ASP A 78 1.76 2.62 -13.40
C ASP A 78 2.90 2.25 -14.37
N PHE A 79 4.11 2.79 -14.12
CA PHE A 79 5.29 2.45 -14.90
C PHE A 79 5.70 0.99 -14.71
N LEU A 80 5.80 0.50 -13.47
CA LEU A 80 6.17 -0.88 -13.18
C LEU A 80 5.13 -1.87 -13.71
N ALA A 81 3.83 -1.56 -13.55
CA ALA A 81 2.75 -2.39 -14.12
C ALA A 81 2.86 -2.49 -15.65
N LYS A 82 3.21 -1.40 -16.33
CA LYS A 82 3.42 -1.38 -17.77
C LYS A 82 4.67 -2.16 -18.18
N TYR A 83 5.80 -1.89 -17.53
CA TYR A 83 7.09 -2.50 -17.88
C TYR A 83 7.09 -4.02 -17.65
N PHE A 84 6.52 -4.48 -16.53
CA PHE A 84 6.46 -5.90 -16.18
C PHE A 84 5.16 -6.58 -16.63
N LYS A 85 4.34 -5.95 -17.49
CA LYS A 85 3.09 -6.55 -17.97
C LYS A 85 3.35 -7.96 -18.54
N GLY A 86 2.53 -8.93 -18.11
CA GLY A 86 2.68 -10.34 -18.49
C GLY A 86 3.81 -11.10 -17.77
N ARG A 87 4.59 -10.42 -16.92
CA ARG A 87 5.67 -11.01 -16.09
C ARG A 87 5.39 -10.89 -14.59
N ILE A 88 4.28 -10.28 -14.20
CA ILE A 88 3.90 -10.08 -12.79
C ILE A 88 3.21 -11.32 -12.25
N LYS A 89 3.65 -11.78 -11.08
CA LYS A 89 2.92 -12.72 -10.23
C LYS A 89 2.33 -11.94 -9.05
N TYR A 90 1.00 -11.92 -8.96
CA TYR A 90 0.31 -11.19 -7.90
C TYR A 90 0.39 -11.95 -6.57
N LEU A 91 0.61 -11.21 -5.49
CA LEU A 91 0.64 -11.73 -4.12
C LEU A 91 -0.74 -11.65 -3.47
N GLY A 92 -0.96 -12.50 -2.45
CA GLY A 92 -2.12 -12.40 -1.58
C GLY A 92 -2.18 -11.02 -0.91
N TYR A 93 -3.39 -10.54 -0.63
CA TYR A 93 -3.57 -9.18 -0.09
C TYR A 93 -2.98 -9.02 1.31
N GLU A 94 -2.78 -10.11 2.05
CA GLU A 94 -2.20 -10.12 3.39
C GLU A 94 -0.80 -9.46 3.44
N TYR A 95 -0.07 -9.47 2.32
CA TYR A 95 1.26 -8.87 2.21
C TYR A 95 1.25 -7.39 1.80
N ASN A 96 0.10 -6.86 1.37
CA ASN A 96 -0.03 -5.47 0.93
C ASN A 96 -1.49 -5.01 1.10
N ALA A 97 -2.00 -5.15 2.32
CA ALA A 97 -3.40 -4.98 2.64
C ALA A 97 -3.75 -3.49 2.63
N VAL A 98 -4.36 -3.03 1.54
CA VAL A 98 -4.70 -1.61 1.41
C VAL A 98 -5.88 -1.30 2.32
N LYS A 99 -5.75 -0.29 3.18
CA LYS A 99 -6.70 -0.05 4.28
C LYS A 99 -8.20 -0.04 3.91
N PRO A 100 -8.67 0.45 2.73
CA PRO A 100 -10.10 0.41 2.38
C PRO A 100 -10.63 -0.99 2.09
N MET A 101 -9.77 -1.98 1.83
CA MET A 101 -10.20 -3.35 1.53
C MET A 101 -10.96 -3.99 2.69
N ARG A 102 -10.68 -3.60 3.94
CA ARG A 102 -11.41 -4.08 5.11
C ARG A 102 -12.91 -3.84 5.01
N GLU A 103 -13.33 -2.75 4.36
CA GLU A 103 -14.74 -2.45 4.08
C GLU A 103 -15.16 -2.90 2.68
N CYS A 104 -14.34 -2.67 1.65
CA CYS A 104 -14.71 -2.96 0.26
C CYS A 104 -14.75 -4.45 -0.09
N HIS A 105 -14.05 -5.30 0.67
CA HIS A 105 -13.92 -6.74 0.44
C HIS A 105 -14.09 -7.53 1.76
N LYS A 106 -15.15 -7.24 2.54
CA LYS A 106 -15.41 -7.87 3.85
C LYS A 106 -15.40 -9.39 3.81
N ASP A 107 -15.95 -9.97 2.74
CA ASP A 107 -16.06 -11.42 2.60
C ASP A 107 -14.69 -12.09 2.45
N LEU A 108 -13.71 -11.37 1.88
CA LEU A 108 -12.33 -11.82 1.72
C LEU A 108 -11.45 -11.47 2.93
N TRP A 109 -11.70 -10.33 3.57
CA TRP A 109 -10.84 -9.75 4.61
C TRP A 109 -10.86 -10.56 5.92
N ARG A 110 -9.68 -10.85 6.48
CA ARG A 110 -9.51 -11.45 7.81
C ARG A 110 -8.45 -10.67 8.58
N ASP A 111 -8.81 -10.11 9.73
CA ASP A 111 -7.92 -9.25 10.52
C ASP A 111 -6.66 -10.04 10.97
N GLU A 112 -6.83 -11.30 11.36
CA GLU A 112 -5.83 -12.13 12.04
C GLU A 112 -4.66 -12.57 11.15
N GLY A 113 -4.83 -12.57 9.84
CA GLY A 113 -3.78 -12.99 8.90
C GLY A 113 -3.16 -11.84 8.11
N VAL A 114 -3.55 -10.59 8.37
CA VAL A 114 -2.94 -9.43 7.71
C VAL A 114 -1.51 -9.27 8.22
N ARG A 115 -0.53 -9.28 7.30
CA ARG A 115 0.90 -9.22 7.63
C ARG A 115 1.48 -7.83 7.42
N ASN A 116 0.94 -7.08 6.48
CA ASN A 116 1.39 -5.73 6.16
C ASN A 116 0.22 -4.86 5.70
N VAL A 117 0.03 -3.71 6.37
CA VAL A 117 -1.02 -2.74 6.02
C VAL A 117 -0.44 -1.58 5.22
N HIS A 118 -1.03 -1.33 4.06
CA HIS A 118 -0.70 -0.19 3.23
C HIS A 118 -1.70 0.95 3.43
N TYR A 119 -1.29 1.96 4.21
CA TYR A 119 -2.04 3.19 4.43
C TYR A 119 -1.92 4.12 3.23
N VAL A 120 -2.59 3.82 2.11
CA VAL A 120 -2.41 4.55 0.83
C VAL A 120 -3.09 5.93 0.80
N LEU A 121 -4.17 6.14 1.56
CA LEU A 121 -4.97 7.38 1.51
C LEU A 121 -4.29 8.56 2.23
N LYS A 122 -4.85 9.78 2.10
CA LYS A 122 -4.30 11.01 2.70
C LYS A 122 -4.37 11.01 4.22
N ASP A 123 -5.41 10.42 4.77
CA ASP A 123 -5.65 10.24 6.20
C ASP A 123 -4.73 9.13 6.74
N LYS A 124 -3.46 9.49 6.98
CA LYS A 124 -2.49 8.58 7.60
C LYS A 124 -2.74 8.46 9.10
N PRO A 125 -2.46 7.31 9.74
CA PRO A 125 -2.60 7.14 11.18
C PRO A 125 -1.86 8.22 11.98
N TRP A 126 -0.63 8.53 11.62
CA TRP A 126 0.18 9.56 12.28
C TRP A 126 -0.27 11.01 12.05
N SER A 127 -1.12 11.25 11.05
CA SER A 127 -1.64 12.59 10.76
C SER A 127 -2.97 12.86 11.46
N ILE A 128 -3.59 11.85 12.06
CA ILE A 128 -4.88 11.94 12.75
C ILE A 128 -4.69 11.52 14.20
N PRO A 129 -4.85 12.43 15.17
CA PRO A 129 -4.75 12.09 16.58
C PRO A 129 -5.72 10.96 16.96
N GLU A 130 -5.26 10.01 17.78
CA GLU A 130 -6.10 8.95 18.30
C GLU A 130 -7.28 9.56 19.11
N GLY A 131 -8.49 9.05 18.88
CA GLY A 131 -9.69 9.55 19.56
C GLY A 131 -10.24 10.90 19.07
N SER A 132 -9.66 11.51 18.03
CA SER A 132 -10.10 12.83 17.50
C SER A 132 -11.53 12.87 16.94
N GLY A 133 -12.19 11.73 16.75
CA GLY A 133 -13.50 11.63 16.10
C GLY A 133 -13.50 11.94 14.60
N THR A 134 -12.39 12.45 14.04
CA THR A 134 -12.28 12.83 12.62
C THR A 134 -12.05 11.64 11.68
N LEU A 135 -11.66 10.49 12.23
CA LEU A 135 -11.42 9.27 11.45
C LEU A 135 -12.74 8.56 11.14
N GLU A 136 -12.96 8.26 9.87
CA GLU A 136 -14.08 7.44 9.42
C GLU A 136 -14.11 6.10 10.15
N ALA A 137 -15.31 5.67 10.56
CA ALA A 137 -15.49 4.48 11.39
C ALA A 137 -14.85 3.22 10.79
N GLN A 138 -14.93 3.06 9.47
CA GLN A 138 -14.36 1.92 8.72
C GLN A 138 -12.83 1.78 8.87
N PHE A 139 -12.12 2.87 9.15
CA PHE A 139 -10.65 2.86 9.27
C PHE A 139 -10.14 2.75 10.70
N ARG A 140 -11.03 2.78 11.71
CA ARG A 140 -10.63 2.80 13.14
C ARG A 140 -9.79 1.60 13.53
N VAL A 141 -10.17 0.39 13.12
CA VAL A 141 -9.44 -0.84 13.47
C VAL A 141 -8.03 -0.82 12.89
N VAL A 142 -7.90 -0.61 11.58
CA VAL A 142 -6.61 -0.59 10.88
C VAL A 142 -5.71 0.56 11.32
N HIS A 143 -6.26 1.73 11.70
CA HIS A 143 -5.47 2.80 12.30
C HIS A 143 -5.07 2.48 13.76
N GLY A 144 -5.92 1.77 14.50
CA GLY A 144 -5.64 1.30 15.85
C GLY A 144 -4.40 0.43 15.90
N TRP A 145 -4.22 -0.49 14.94
CA TRP A 145 -3.01 -1.32 14.84
C TRP A 145 -1.72 -0.51 14.73
N TRP A 146 -1.75 0.62 14.01
CA TRP A 146 -0.58 1.51 13.93
C TRP A 146 -0.29 2.16 15.29
N TRP A 147 -1.33 2.62 16.00
CA TRP A 147 -1.19 3.25 17.31
C TRP A 147 -0.77 2.26 18.41
N ASP A 148 -1.27 1.02 18.35
CA ASP A 148 -0.83 -0.07 19.21
C ASP A 148 0.68 -0.33 19.05
N GLU A 149 1.14 -0.45 17.80
CA GLU A 149 2.55 -0.65 17.51
C GLU A 149 3.39 0.57 17.88
N TRP A 150 2.90 1.79 17.64
CA TRP A 150 3.54 3.03 18.06
C TRP A 150 3.76 3.09 19.58
N ARG A 151 2.74 2.71 20.36
CA ARG A 151 2.85 2.61 21.83
C ARG A 151 3.84 1.54 22.25
N ARG A 152 3.81 0.36 21.61
CA ARG A 152 4.74 -0.75 21.88
C ARG A 152 6.19 -0.30 21.67
N LEU A 153 6.48 0.28 20.50
CA LEU A 153 7.80 0.82 20.15
C LEU A 153 8.21 1.97 21.09
N GLY A 154 7.28 2.84 21.47
CA GLY A 154 7.53 3.90 22.45
C GLY A 154 7.91 3.38 23.82
N SER A 155 7.31 2.27 24.24
CA SER A 155 7.62 1.62 25.52
C SER A 155 8.98 0.92 25.47
N GLU A 156 9.32 0.30 24.35
CA GLU A 156 10.60 -0.40 24.14
C GLU A 156 11.78 0.57 23.96
N PHE A 157 11.59 1.62 23.16
CA PHE A 157 12.66 2.51 22.72
C PHE A 157 12.63 3.91 23.33
N GLY A 158 11.66 4.23 24.19
CA GLY A 158 11.46 5.56 24.78
C GLY A 158 12.69 6.17 25.47
N GLY A 159 13.54 5.33 26.07
CA GLY A 159 14.79 5.75 26.70
C GLY A 159 15.96 5.99 25.73
N LYS A 160 15.83 5.64 24.45
CA LYS A 160 16.89 5.80 23.46
C LYS A 160 16.94 7.24 22.96
N SER A 161 18.15 7.80 22.84
CA SER A 161 18.35 9.19 22.37
C SER A 161 17.77 9.43 20.98
N TRP A 162 17.89 8.45 20.08
CA TRP A 162 17.35 8.51 18.72
C TRP A 162 15.82 8.44 18.67
N TRP A 163 15.16 7.82 19.67
CA TRP A 163 13.70 7.71 19.69
C TRP A 163 13.02 9.07 19.79
N ARG A 164 13.64 10.03 20.50
CA ARG A 164 13.13 11.41 20.56
C ARG A 164 13.01 12.04 19.17
N LEU A 165 13.95 11.75 18.27
CA LEU A 165 13.90 12.22 16.89
C LEU A 165 12.75 11.56 16.13
N VAL A 166 12.62 10.24 16.24
CA VAL A 166 11.52 9.48 15.61
C VAL A 166 10.15 9.99 16.09
N ALA A 167 9.95 10.12 17.40
CA ALA A 167 8.73 10.64 18.00
C ALA A 167 8.38 12.05 17.51
N ARG A 168 9.40 12.90 17.32
CA ARG A 168 9.21 14.26 16.84
C ARG A 168 8.84 14.32 15.35
N LEU A 169 9.27 13.37 14.53
CA LEU A 169 9.00 13.37 13.07
C LEU A 169 7.76 12.56 12.69
N ALA A 170 7.51 11.44 13.37
CA ALA A 170 6.57 10.44 12.91
C ALA A 170 5.16 10.56 13.48
N ALA A 171 4.90 11.30 14.56
CA ALA A 171 3.60 11.36 15.24
C ALA A 171 3.15 12.80 15.49
N GLN A 172 3.15 13.60 14.43
CA GLN A 172 2.82 15.02 14.48
C GLN A 172 1.72 15.33 13.43
N PRO A 173 0.67 16.09 13.79
CA PRO A 173 -0.28 16.60 12.80
C PRO A 173 0.45 17.39 11.71
N LEU A 174 0.04 17.24 10.45
CA LEU A 174 0.69 17.90 9.29
C LEU A 174 0.85 19.42 9.45
N SER A 175 0.05 20.07 10.30
CA SER A 175 0.15 21.51 10.62
C SER A 175 1.40 21.92 11.40
N SER A 176 2.20 20.97 11.88
CA SER A 176 3.40 21.23 12.72
C SER A 176 4.73 21.03 11.97
N HIS A 177 4.69 20.57 10.72
CA HIS A 177 5.87 20.51 9.86
C HIS A 177 5.97 21.80 9.02
N PRO A 178 7.06 22.58 9.12
CA PRO A 178 7.27 23.67 8.17
C PRO A 178 7.30 23.09 6.76
N MET A 179 6.47 23.62 5.86
CA MET A 179 6.49 23.20 4.46
C MET A 179 7.89 23.40 3.90
N ILE A 180 8.59 22.32 3.61
CA ILE A 180 9.77 22.36 2.74
C ILE A 180 9.24 22.66 1.34
N THR A 181 9.16 23.94 1.01
CA THR A 181 8.88 24.40 -0.34
C THR A 181 10.12 24.15 -1.18
N HIS A 182 10.21 22.97 -1.79
CA HIS A 182 11.02 22.85 -2.99
C HIS A 182 10.32 23.66 -4.08
N LYS A 183 10.77 24.91 -4.26
CA LYS A 183 10.55 25.64 -5.50
C LYS A 183 11.19 24.80 -6.61
N LEU A 184 10.35 24.25 -7.48
CA LEU A 184 10.75 23.93 -8.86
C LEU A 184 10.83 25.24 -9.64
#